data_AF-F3QRY7-F1
#
_entry.id   AF-F3QRY7-F1
#
_cell.length_a   1.000
_cell.length_b   1.000
_cell.length_c   1.000
_cell.angle_alpha   90.00
_cell.angle_beta   90.00
_cell.angle_gamma   90.00
#
_symmetry.space_group_name_H-M   'P 1'
#
loop_
_entity.id
_entity.type
_entity.pdbx_description
1 polymer ?
#
loop_
_entity_poly.entity_id
_entity_poly.type
_entity_poly.pdbx_seq_one_letter_code
_entity_poly.pdbx_strand_id
1 'polypeptide(L)'
;MENIGLALQLMVVGMVTVFIILMIVIQLGKWLIQIVNKVAPEETVAPKRKPAPGMASAIDAQTLAVIREAVSQITGGKGSVSKVERL
;
A
#
# COMPACT_ATOMS: atom_id res chain seq x y z
N MET A 1 -0.12 22.06 50.91
CA MET A 1 -0.85 20.99 50.18
C MET A 1 -1.28 21.43 48.78
N GLU A 2 -1.07 22.67 48.35
CA GLU A 2 -1.50 23.16 47.03
C GLU A 2 -0.78 22.53 45.81
N ASN A 3 0.47 22.07 45.98
CA ASN A 3 1.29 21.62 44.85
C ASN A 3 0.96 20.21 44.33
N ILE A 4 0.33 19.36 45.14
CA ILE A 4 -0.01 17.99 44.73
C ILE A 4 -1.16 18.01 43.70
N GLY A 5 -2.14 18.90 43.88
CA GLY A 5 -3.22 19.10 42.91
C GLY A 5 -2.72 19.61 41.56
N LEU A 6 -1.80 20.58 41.58
CA LEU A 6 -1.14 21.08 40.37
C LEU A 6 -0.28 20.00 39.67
N ALA A 7 0.45 19.20 40.44
CA ALA A 7 1.26 18.10 39.89
C ALA A 7 0.39 17.04 39.20
N LEU A 8 -0.74 16.64 39.80
CA LEU A 8 -1.68 15.71 39.19
C LEU A 8 -2.32 16.28 37.93
N GLN A 9 -2.69 17.56 37.95
CA GLN A 9 -3.23 18.25 36.77
C GLN A 9 -2.22 18.28 35.62
N LEU A 10 -0.96 18.62 35.89
CA LEU A 10 0.11 18.62 34.88
C LEU A 10 0.36 17.23 34.30
N MET A 11 0.28 16.18 35.11
CA MET A 11 0.42 14.79 34.63
C MET A 11 -0.69 14.42 33.64
N VAL A 12 -1.94 14.72 33.99
CA VAL A 12 -3.10 14.44 33.13
C VAL A 12 -3.03 15.26 31.86
N VAL A 13 -2.72 16.56 31.95
CA VAL A 13 -2.57 17.44 30.78
C VAL A 13 -1.46 16.93 29.87
N GLY A 14 -0.31 16.53 30.42
CA GLY A 14 0.79 15.93 29.65
C GLY A 14 0.34 14.69 28.87
N MET A 15 -0.34 13.75 29.53
CA MET A 15 -0.81 12.54 28.84
C MET A 15 -1.89 12.82 27.80
N VAL A 16 -2.84 13.72 28.10
CA VAL A 16 -3.93 14.09 27.17
C VAL A 16 -3.38 14.80 25.94
N THR A 17 -2.47 15.76 26.11
CA THR A 17 -1.85 16.48 24.99
C THR A 17 -1.05 15.55 24.08
N VAL A 18 -0.26 14.64 24.66
CA VAL A 18 0.47 13.63 23.88
C VAL A 18 -0.49 12.73 23.12
N PHE A 19 -1.57 12.26 23.76
CA PHE A 19 -2.57 11.42 23.11
C PHE A 19 -3.24 12.11 21.91
N ILE A 20 -3.61 13.38 22.07
CA ILE A 20 -4.23 14.18 20.99
C ILE A 20 -3.26 14.35 19.82
N ILE A 21 -1.99 14.69 20.08
CA ILE A 21 -0.99 14.85 19.02
C ILE A 21 -0.79 13.54 18.26
N LEU A 22 -0.68 12.41 18.96
CA LEU A 22 -0.55 11.09 18.32
C LEU A 22 -1.77 10.78 17.44
N MET A 23 -2.98 11.04 17.93
CA MET A 23 -4.21 10.84 17.16
C MET A 23 -4.19 11.65 15.85
N ILE A 24 -3.77 12.91 15.91
CA ILE A 24 -3.65 13.78 14.73
C ILE A 24 -2.61 13.24 13.75
N VAL A 25 -1.41 12.89 14.23
CA VAL A 25 -0.32 12.36 13.39
C VAL A 25 -0.74 11.09 12.67
N ILE A 26 -1.42 10.17 13.36
CA ILE A 26 -1.93 8.93 12.75
C ILE A 26 -2.95 9.25 11.65
N GLN A 27 -3.88 10.17 11.91
CA GLN A 27 -4.91 10.52 10.94
C GLN A 27 -4.33 11.22 9.70
N LEU A 28 -3.37 12.12 9.89
CA LEU A 28 -2.61 12.76 8.79
C LEU A 28 -1.80 11.73 8.00
N GLY A 29 -1.12 10.80 8.68
CA GLY A 29 -0.38 9.71 8.04
C GLY A 29 -1.28 8.84 7.17
N LYS A 30 -2.48 8.47 7.66
CA LYS A 30 -3.47 7.71 6.88
C LYS A 30 -3.93 8.48 5.65
N TRP A 31 -4.19 9.78 5.78
CA TRP A 31 -4.55 10.65 4.65
C TRP A 31 -3.43 10.73 3.61
N LEU A 32 -2.19 10.90 4.05
CA LEU A 32 -1.04 10.95 3.16
C LEU A 32 -0.84 9.63 2.41
N ILE A 33 -1.01 8.50 3.11
CA ILE A 33 -0.98 7.16 2.48
C ILE A 33 -2.09 7.03 1.43
N GLN A 34 -3.31 7.50 1.71
CA GLN A 34 -4.40 7.47 0.73
C GLN A 34 -4.10 8.31 -0.52
N ILE A 35 -3.51 9.48 -0.35
CA ILE A 35 -3.15 10.36 -1.48
C ILE A 35 -2.05 9.71 -2.31
N VAL A 36 -0.98 9.23 -1.67
CA VAL A 36 0.13 8.57 -2.37
C VAL A 36 -0.34 7.30 -3.08
N ASN A 37 -1.17 6.47 -2.44
CA ASN A 37 -1.74 5.27 -3.04
C ASN A 37 -2.72 5.57 -4.19
N LYS A 38 -3.30 6.79 -4.24
CA LYS A 38 -4.13 7.22 -5.37
C LYS A 38 -3.30 7.78 -6.52
N VAL A 39 -2.17 8.44 -6.24
CA VAL A 39 -1.29 9.07 -7.24
C VAL A 39 -0.32 8.06 -7.86
N ALA A 40 0.16 7.11 -7.08
CA ALA A 40 0.84 5.92 -7.53
C ALA A 40 -0.03 4.74 -7.05
N PRO A 41 -1.02 4.30 -7.86
CA PRO A 41 -1.75 3.09 -7.57
C PRO A 41 -0.72 2.00 -7.37
N GLU A 42 -0.60 1.48 -6.14
CA GLU A 42 0.04 0.19 -5.97
C GLU A 42 -0.76 -0.75 -6.86
N GLU A 43 -0.18 -1.13 -8.01
CA GLU A 43 -0.70 -2.12 -8.94
C GLU A 43 -1.22 -3.27 -8.11
N THR A 44 -2.54 -3.34 -7.94
CA THR A 44 -3.32 -4.48 -7.44
C THR A 44 -2.46 -5.58 -6.83
N VAL A 45 -1.79 -5.30 -5.70
CA VAL A 45 -1.08 -6.37 -5.00
C VAL A 45 -2.20 -7.10 -4.29
N ALA A 46 -2.70 -8.11 -5.00
CA ALA A 46 -3.61 -9.11 -4.51
C ALA A 46 -3.28 -9.40 -3.03
N PRO A 47 -4.31 -9.48 -2.18
CA PRO A 47 -4.18 -9.40 -0.73
C PRO A 47 -3.10 -10.37 -0.27
N LYS A 48 -2.05 -9.84 0.38
CA LYS A 48 -0.98 -10.56 1.10
C LYS A 48 -1.25 -12.07 1.20
N ARG A 49 -0.94 -12.83 0.13
CA ARG A 49 -0.75 -14.26 0.29
C ARG A 49 0.66 -14.41 0.83
N LYS A 50 0.71 -14.94 2.06
CA LYS A 50 1.93 -15.38 2.75
C LYS A 50 2.93 -15.94 1.73
N PRO A 51 4.22 -15.54 1.79
CA PRO A 51 5.21 -16.05 0.86
C PRO A 51 5.34 -17.57 1.06
N ALA A 52 4.95 -18.34 0.05
CA ALA A 52 5.33 -19.74 -0.05
C ALA A 52 6.72 -19.80 -0.71
N PRO A 53 7.70 -20.51 -0.11
CA PRO A 53 9.04 -20.58 -0.63
C PRO A 53 9.09 -21.47 -1.87
N GLY A 54 9.67 -20.95 -2.95
CA GLY A 54 9.96 -21.71 -4.16
C GLY A 54 8.83 -21.72 -5.18
N MET A 55 8.76 -20.68 -6.01
CA MET A 55 8.22 -20.84 -7.36
C MET A 55 8.97 -19.94 -8.32
N ALA A 56 9.71 -20.61 -9.20
CA ALA A 56 10.48 -20.03 -10.28
C ALA A 56 9.60 -19.12 -11.15
N SER A 57 10.14 -17.94 -11.47
CA SER A 57 9.89 -17.19 -12.71
C SER A 57 8.46 -17.25 -13.25
N ALA A 58 7.46 -16.99 -12.43
CA ALA A 58 6.14 -16.65 -12.95
C ALA A 58 6.31 -15.31 -13.68
N ILE A 59 6.07 -15.32 -14.98
CA ILE A 59 6.14 -14.11 -15.81
C ILE A 59 5.23 -13.08 -15.14
N ASP A 60 5.84 -11.96 -14.74
CA ASP A 60 5.18 -10.94 -13.97
C ASP A 60 3.92 -10.44 -14.71
N ALA A 61 2.86 -10.14 -13.96
CA ALA A 61 1.55 -9.80 -14.51
C ALA A 61 1.64 -8.59 -15.46
N GLN A 62 2.54 -7.66 -15.16
CA GLN A 62 2.83 -6.50 -15.99
C GLN A 62 3.45 -6.91 -17.34
N THR A 63 4.37 -7.88 -17.34
CA THR A 63 4.99 -8.39 -18.58
C THR A 63 3.95 -9.10 -19.46
N LEU A 64 3.03 -9.87 -18.88
CA LEU A 64 1.93 -10.50 -19.64
C LEU A 64 0.96 -9.47 -20.23
N ALA A 65 0.67 -8.39 -19.50
CA ALA A 65 -0.20 -7.31 -19.98
C ALA A 65 0.42 -6.59 -21.19
N VAL A 66 1.71 -6.23 -21.11
CA VAL A 66 2.45 -5.59 -22.21
C VAL A 66 2.50 -6.51 -23.44
N ILE A 67 2.76 -7.81 -23.24
CA ILE A 67 2.78 -8.77 -24.37
C ILE A 67 1.40 -8.87 -25.02
N ARG A 68 0.31 -8.93 -24.24
CA ARG A 68 -1.06 -8.98 -24.78
C ARG A 68 -1.42 -7.72 -25.55
N GLU A 69 -1.01 -6.56 -25.06
CA GLU A 69 -1.24 -5.29 -25.74
C GLU A 69 -0.45 -5.22 -27.05
N ALA A 70 0.83 -5.57 -27.04
CA ALA A 70 1.66 -5.64 -28.23
C ALA A 70 1.09 -6.60 -29.28
N VAL A 71 0.64 -7.79 -28.87
CA VAL A 71 0.00 -8.77 -29.76
C VAL A 71 -1.33 -8.24 -30.31
N SER A 72 -2.14 -7.57 -29.49
CA SER A 72 -3.38 -6.93 -29.94
C SER A 72 -3.12 -5.84 -30.97
N GLN A 73 -2.12 -4.98 -30.76
CA GLN A 73 -1.74 -3.93 -31.70
C GLN A 73 -1.23 -4.52 -33.04
N ILE A 74 -0.38 -5.55 -32.98
CA ILE A 74 0.18 -6.20 -34.18
C ILE A 74 -0.90 -6.94 -34.98
N THR A 75 -1.86 -7.57 -34.28
CA THR A 75 -2.92 -8.38 -34.91
C THR A 75 -4.19 -7.59 -35.21
N GLY A 76 -4.21 -6.28 -34.98
CA GLY A 76 -5.39 -5.43 -35.14
C GLY A 76 -6.58 -5.91 -34.30
N GLY A 77 -6.32 -6.44 -33.10
CA GLY A 77 -7.33 -6.91 -32.15
C GLY A 77 -7.86 -8.33 -32.39
N LYS A 78 -7.27 -9.11 -33.30
CA LYS A 78 -7.73 -10.47 -33.63
C LYS A 78 -6.95 -11.60 -32.92
N GLY A 79 -5.75 -11.32 -32.41
CA GLY A 79 -4.90 -12.30 -31.75
C GLY A 79 -5.07 -12.33 -30.23
N SER A 80 -4.89 -13.50 -29.61
CA SER A 80 -4.88 -13.67 -28.16
C SER A 80 -3.68 -14.51 -27.71
N VAL A 81 -3.19 -14.23 -26.49
CA VAL A 81 -2.02 -14.90 -25.91
C VAL A 81 -2.50 -16.07 -25.04
N SER A 82 -2.26 -17.30 -25.49
CA SER A 82 -2.70 -18.53 -24.80
C SER A 82 -1.67 -19.09 -23.81
N LYS A 83 -0.37 -18.99 -24.11
CA LYS A 83 0.72 -19.47 -23.26
C LYS A 83 1.99 -18.64 -23.50
N VAL A 84 2.69 -18.27 -22.42
CA VAL A 84 3.98 -17.59 -22.50
C VAL A 84 5.00 -18.40 -21.70
N GLU A 85 6.04 -18.88 -22.36
CA GLU A 85 7.13 -19.63 -21.77
C GLU A 85 8.44 -18.93 -22.12
N ARG A 86 9.38 -18.92 -21.16
CA ARG A 86 10.73 -18.43 -21.41
C ARG A 86 11.52 -19.55 -22.09
N LEU A 87 12.11 -19.26 -23.24
CA LEU A 87 13.05 -20.15 -23.93
C LEU A 87 14.40 -20.18 -23.21
#